data_AF-A0A7Y2HSM8-F1
#
_entry.id   AF-A0A7Y2HSM8-F1
#
_cell.length_a   1.000
_cell.length_b   1.000
_cell.length_c   1.000
_cell.angle_alpha   90.00
_cell.angle_beta   90.00
_cell.angle_gamma   90.00
#
_symmetry.space_group_name_H-M   'P 1'
#
loop_
_entity.id
_entity.type
_entity.pdbx_description
1 polymer ?
#
loop_
_entity_poly.entity_id
_entity_poly.type
_entity_poly.pdbx_seq_one_letter_code
_entity_poly.pdbx_strand_id
1 'polypeptide(L)' 'MGSKTPLYKQHVAAGARIVDFGGWDMPLHYGSQKEEHHAVRSNAGVFDVSHMTIVDL' A
#
# COMPACT_ATOMS: atom_id res chain seq x y z
N MET A 1 17.26 -2.19 0.33
CA MET A 1 16.07 -2.89 -0.20
C MET A 1 15.20 -3.19 1.01
N GLY A 2 14.02 -2.59 1.12
CA GLY A 2 13.14 -2.79 2.27
C GLY A 2 12.52 -4.19 2.28
N SER A 3 11.93 -4.56 3.41
CA SER A 3 11.04 -5.72 3.53
C SER A 3 9.84 -5.55 2.60
N LYS A 4 9.30 -6.66 2.09
CA LYS A 4 8.20 -6.65 1.11
C LYS A 4 6.99 -7.36 1.68
N THR A 5 5.80 -6.80 1.47
CA THR A 5 4.55 -7.48 1.79
C THR A 5 4.29 -8.61 0.79
N PRO A 6 3.42 -9.59 1.13
CA PRO A 6 3.00 -10.62 0.18
C PRO A 6 2.39 -10.07 -1.11
N LEU A 7 1.84 -8.86 -1.08
CA LEU A 7 1.17 -8.22 -2.22
C LEU A 7 2.10 -7.33 -3.06
N TYR A 8 3.41 -7.25 -2.74
CA TYR A 8 4.37 -6.39 -3.46
C TYR A 8 4.30 -6.51 -4.99
N LYS A 9 4.23 -7.74 -5.52
CA LYS A 9 4.16 -7.94 -6.98
C LYS A 9 2.87 -7.38 -7.59
N GLN A 10 1.76 -7.45 -6.86
CA GLN A 10 0.49 -6.87 -7.29
C GLN A 10 0.55 -5.35 -7.30
N HIS A 11 1.21 -4.74 -6.30
CA HIS A 11 1.43 -3.29 -6.27
C HIS A 11 2.22 -2.80 -7.48
N VAL A 12 3.34 -3.48 -7.80
CA VAL A 12 4.15 -3.15 -8.99
C VAL A 12 3.32 -3.30 -10.28
N ALA A 13 2.57 -4.39 -10.41
CA ALA A 13 1.71 -4.62 -11.57
C ALA A 13 0.56 -3.59 -11.69
N ALA A 14 0.05 -3.09 -10.56
CA ALA A 14 -0.97 -2.05 -10.50
C ALA A 14 -0.42 -0.62 -10.74
N GLY A 15 0.87 -0.47 -11.05
CA GLY A 15 1.48 0.84 -11.32
C GLY A 15 1.76 1.66 -10.06
N ALA A 16 1.86 1.02 -8.90
CA ALA A 16 2.13 1.73 -7.65
C ALA A 16 3.50 2.42 -7.68
N ARG A 17 3.54 3.64 -7.15
CA ARG A 17 4.79 4.31 -6.81
C ARG A 17 5.30 3.73 -5.49
N ILE A 18 6.24 2.80 -5.57
CA ILE A 18 6.87 2.16 -4.41
C ILE A 18 7.90 3.09 -3.76
N VAL A 19 7.87 3.21 -2.44
CA VAL A 19 8.81 3.98 -1.63
C VAL A 19 9.27 3.18 -0.41
N ASP A 20 10.41 3.55 0.15
CA ASP A 20 10.83 3.06 1.46
C ASP A 20 10.01 3.76 2.56
N PHE A 21 9.23 2.97 3.29
CA PHE A 21 8.44 3.40 4.43
C PHE A 21 8.83 2.57 5.65
N GLY A 22 9.65 3.13 6.53
CA GLY A 22 10.06 2.46 7.77
C GLY A 22 10.78 1.14 7.54
N GLY A 23 11.53 1.01 6.43
CA GLY A 23 12.21 -0.23 6.06
C GLY A 23 11.34 -1.22 5.28
N TRP A 24 10.13 -0.82 4.84
CA TRP A 24 9.27 -1.60 3.96
C TRP A 24 9.12 -0.94 2.60
N ASP A 25 9.16 -1.73 1.53
CA ASP A 25 8.86 -1.28 0.17
C ASP A 25 7.33 -1.22 -0.01
N MET A 26 6.73 -0.03 0.18
CA MET A 26 5.28 0.17 0.23
C MET A 26 4.75 1.09 -0.90
N PRO A 27 3.50 0.88 -1.36
CA PRO A 27 2.86 1.77 -2.34
C PRO A 27 2.51 3.13 -1.70
N LEU A 28 3.06 4.23 -2.23
CA LEU A 28 2.68 5.59 -1.83
C LEU A 28 1.35 6.03 -2.47
N HIS A 29 1.14 5.66 -3.73
CA HIS A 29 -0.09 5.85 -4.50
C HIS A 29 -0.04 5.00 -5.78
N TYR A 30 -1.19 4.76 -6.39
CA TYR A 30 -1.38 4.04 -7.67
C TYR A 30 -1.69 4.98 -8.83
N GLY A 31 -1.69 6.30 -8.58
CA GLY A 31 -1.74 7.33 -9.63
C GLY A 31 -1.90 8.71 -9.03
N SER A 32 -2.99 8.91 -8.28
CA SER A 32 -3.32 10.18 -7.64
C SER A 32 -3.80 9.95 -6.21
N GLN A 33 -3.04 10.47 -5.24
CA GLN A 33 -3.42 10.43 -3.82
C GLN A 33 -4.77 11.10 -3.55
N LYS A 34 -5.10 12.16 -4.30
CA LYS A 34 -6.39 12.85 -4.16
C LYS A 34 -7.54 11.98 -4.65
N GLU A 35 -7.37 11.28 -5.77
CA GLU A 35 -8.42 10.40 -6.30
C GLU A 35 -8.60 9.18 -5.40
N GLU A 36 -7.51 8.59 -4.88
CA GLU A 36 -7.58 7.50 -3.90
C GLU A 36 -8.29 7.96 -2.62
N HIS A 37 -7.99 9.16 -2.13
CA HIS A 37 -8.71 9.77 -1.00
C HIS A 37 -10.20 9.94 -1.29
N HIS A 38 -10.55 10.49 -2.46
CA HIS A 38 -11.94 10.69 -2.84
C HIS A 38 -12.68 9.36 -2.99
N ALA A 39 -12.06 8.35 -3.62
CA ALA A 39 -12.65 7.02 -3.80
C ALA A 39 -13.03 6.37 -2.46
N VAL A 40 -12.18 6.50 -1.43
CA VAL A 40 -12.47 5.99 -0.09
C VAL A 40 -13.57 6.80 0.59
N ARG A 41 -13.61 8.13 0.38
CA ARG A 41 -14.61 9.01 1.00
C ARG A 41 -16.00 8.89 0.37
N SER A 42 -16.08 8.63 -0.93
CA SER A 42 -17.35 8.57 -1.65
C SER A 42 -17.82 7.15 -1.95
N ASN A 43 -16.95 6.14 -1.84
CA ASN A 43 -17.25 4.76 -2.15
C ASN A 43 -16.43 3.79 -1.26
N ALA A 44 -15.42 3.13 -1.83
CA ALA A 44 -14.59 2.14 -1.14
C ALA A 44 -13.15 2.23 -1.61
N GLY A 45 -12.21 1.87 -0.74
CA GLY A 45 -10.81 1.70 -1.07
C GLY A 45 -10.20 0.54 -0.29
N VAL A 46 -9.15 -0.05 -0.84
CA VAL A 46 -8.43 -1.19 -0.26
C VAL A 46 -7.00 -0.76 -0.01
N PHE A 47 -6.49 -1.06 1.19
CA PHE A 47 -5.14 -0.73 1.62
C PHE A 47 -4.40 -2.01 2.02
N ASP A 48 -3.19 -2.19 1.49
CA ASP A 48 -2.29 -3.21 2.01
C ASP A 48 -1.63 -2.69 3.29
N VAL A 49 -2.03 -3.25 4.44
CA VAL A 49 -1.48 -2.94 5.76
C VAL A 49 -0.65 -4.10 6.31
N SER A 50 -0.21 -5.03 5.46
CA SER A 50 0.49 -6.26 5.88
C SER A 50 1.91 -6.01 6.43
N HIS A 51 2.41 -4.77 6.38
CA HIS A 51 3.62 -4.36 7.09
C HIS A 51 3.40 -4.22 8.61
N MET A 52 2.15 -4.20 9.06
CA MET A 52 1.78 -4.20 10.46
C MET A 52 2.03 -5.56 11.11
N THR A 53 2.21 -5.55 12.43
CA THR A 53 2.40 -6.76 13.23
C THR A 53 1.08 -7.17 13.87
N ILE A 54 0.66 -8.42 13.66
CA ILE A 54 -0.46 -9.06 14.37
C ILE A 54 0.12 -9.80 15.59
N VAL A 55 -0.54 -9.70 16.75
CA VAL A 55 -0.15 -10.37 17.99
C VAL A 55 -1.37 -11.08 18.57
N ASP A 56 -1.28 -12.40 18.72
CA ASP A 56 -2.28 -13.23 19.41
C ASP A 56 -1.80 -13.49 20.85
N LEU A 57 -2.70 -13.39 21.83
CA LEU A 57 -2.45 -13.60 23.27
C LEU A 57 -3.39 -14.63 23.86
#